data_AF-A0A1X1N0F5-F1
#
_entry.id   AF-A0A1X1N0F5-F1
#
_cell.length_a   1.000
_cell.length_b   1.000
_cell.length_c   1.000
_cell.angle_alpha   90.00
_cell.angle_beta   90.00
_cell.angle_gamma   90.00
#
_symmetry.space_group_name_H-M   'P 1'
#
loop_
_entity.id
_entity.type
_entity.pdbx_description
1 polymer ?
#
loop_
_entity_poly.entity_id
_entity_poly.type
_entity_poly.pdbx_seq_one_letter_code
_entity_poly.pdbx_strand_id
1 'polypeptide(L)'
;MAVAVTVERVGEDGGRVPLDPETAALLAGPIERCSSLIGWAVDGAAALDHGDREKTLETDGRELLRTLLETTFALDAAREQRVSHLVSAAGIRHGGV
;
A
#
# COMPACT_ATOMS: atom_id res chain seq x y z
N MET A 1 -1.09 22.63 3.15
CA MET A 1 0.31 22.13 3.20
C MET A 1 0.39 20.75 2.57
N ALA A 2 1.56 20.32 2.09
CA ALA A 2 1.77 18.94 1.63
C ALA A 2 2.63 18.19 2.66
N VAL A 3 2.21 17.00 3.06
CA VAL A 3 2.98 16.08 3.91
C VAL A 3 3.59 15.00 3.04
N ALA A 4 4.84 14.64 3.31
CA ALA A 4 5.50 13.51 2.66
C ALA A 4 5.69 12.38 3.68
N VAL A 5 5.37 11.15 3.28
CA VAL A 5 5.64 9.93 4.04
C VAL A 5 6.73 9.14 3.33
N THR A 6 7.76 8.74 4.07
CA THR A 6 8.83 7.87 3.59
C THR A 6 8.74 6.53 4.29
N VAL A 7 8.88 5.44 3.54
CA VAL A 7 8.83 4.07 4.06
C VAL A 7 10.16 3.39 3.78
N GLU A 8 10.75 2.83 4.82
CA GLU A 8 12.05 2.16 4.78
C GLU A 8 11.92 0.79 5.47
N ARG A 9 12.73 -0.17 5.04
CA ARG A 9 12.92 -1.41 5.78
C ARG A 9 13.89 -1.13 6.94
N VAL A 10 13.49 -1.51 8.14
CA VAL A 10 14.33 -1.45 9.33
C VAL A 10 14.83 -2.85 9.65
N GLY A 11 16.15 -3.03 9.67
CA GLY A 11 16.82 -4.27 10.06
C GLY A 11 16.82 -4.47 11.58
N GLU A 12 17.15 -5.69 12.01
CA GLU A 12 17.26 -6.03 13.45
C GLU A 12 18.39 -5.25 14.15
N ASP A 13 19.40 -4.82 13.40
CA ASP A 13 20.50 -3.96 13.84
C ASP A 13 20.13 -2.46 13.88
N GLY A 14 18.89 -2.12 13.54
CA GLY A 14 18.40 -0.75 13.42
C GLY A 14 18.80 -0.04 12.13
N GLY A 15 19.50 -0.74 11.23
CA GLY A 15 19.84 -0.23 9.90
C GLY A 15 18.57 0.08 9.10
N ARG A 16 18.59 1.19 8.35
CA ARG A 16 17.49 1.60 7.49
C ARG A 16 17.92 1.52 6.04
N VAL A 17 17.14 0.81 5.24
CA VAL A 17 17.38 0.70 3.80
C VAL A 17 16.10 1.01 3.04
N PRO A 18 16.20 1.65 1.86
CA PRO A 18 15.06 1.84 0.99
C PRO A 18 14.39 0.50 0.65
N LEU A 19 13.09 0.54 0.43
CA LEU A 19 12.39 -0.58 -0.19
C LEU A 19 12.88 -0.78 -1.62
N ASP A 20 12.80 -2.01 -2.12
CA ASP A 20 13.03 -2.25 -3.53
C ASP A 20 12.00 -1.49 -4.38
N PRO A 21 12.35 -1.07 -5.61
CA PRO A 21 11.49 -0.20 -6.41
C PRO A 21 10.11 -0.79 -6.73
N GLU A 22 10.00 -2.10 -6.88
CA GLU A 22 8.73 -2.79 -7.16
C GLU A 22 7.79 -2.74 -5.96
N THR A 23 8.29 -3.09 -4.77
CA THR A 23 7.56 -2.97 -3.51
C THR A 23 7.16 -1.51 -3.25
N ALA A 24 8.07 -0.56 -3.49
CA ALA A 24 7.78 0.86 -3.34
C ALA A 24 6.66 1.34 -4.28
N ALA A 25 6.64 0.87 -5.54
CA ALA A 25 5.60 1.20 -6.50
C ALA A 25 4.23 0.64 -6.06
N LEU A 26 4.17 -0.59 -5.56
CA LEU A 26 2.93 -1.19 -5.05
C LEU A 26 2.37 -0.47 -3.81
N LEU A 27 3.23 0.18 -3.03
CA LEU A 27 2.86 0.96 -1.85
C LEU A 27 2.52 2.43 -2.16
N ALA A 28 2.70 2.90 -3.40
CA ALA A 28 2.51 4.31 -3.74
C ALA A 28 1.10 4.82 -3.38
N GLY A 29 0.05 4.05 -3.72
CA GLY A 29 -1.33 4.39 -3.40
C GLY A 29 -1.61 4.53 -1.89
N PRO A 30 -1.31 3.51 -1.07
CA PRO A 30 -1.42 3.62 0.39
C PRO A 30 -0.61 4.78 0.99
N ILE A 31 0.62 5.00 0.50
CA ILE A 31 1.49 6.09 0.99
C ILE A 31 0.89 7.47 0.68
N GLU A 32 0.35 7.67 -0.52
CA GLU A 32 -0.31 8.92 -0.91
C GLU A 32 -1.55 9.20 -0.05
N ARG A 33 -2.39 8.19 0.19
CA ARG A 33 -3.56 8.33 1.07
C ARG A 33 -3.18 8.61 2.52
N CYS A 34 -2.17 7.91 3.04
CA CYS A 34 -1.64 8.16 4.39
C CYS A 34 -1.10 9.59 4.51
N SER A 35 -0.31 10.03 3.53
CA SER A 35 0.22 11.40 3.46
C SER A 35 -0.91 12.44 3.45
N SER A 36 -1.98 12.17 2.71
CA SER A 36 -3.16 13.05 2.64
C SER A 36 -3.89 13.14 3.98
N LEU A 37 -4.11 12.00 4.66
CA LEU A 37 -4.72 11.96 5.99
C LEU A 37 -3.88 12.67 7.06
N ILE A 38 -2.55 12.52 7.02
CA ILE A 38 -1.67 13.28 7.93
C ILE A 38 -1.73 14.77 7.60
N GLY A 39 -1.73 15.15 6.32
CA GLY A 39 -1.91 16.55 5.91
C GLY A 39 -3.22 17.15 6.42
N TRP A 40 -4.32 16.38 6.32
CA TRP A 40 -5.59 16.77 6.91
C TRP A 40 -5.51 16.89 8.44
N ALA A 41 -4.84 15.98 9.14
CA ALA A 41 -4.70 16.06 10.59
C ALA A 41 -3.93 17.30 11.05
N VAL A 42 -2.93 17.74 10.29
CA VAL A 42 -2.11 18.92 10.63
C VAL A 42 -2.87 20.22 10.40
N ASP A 43 -3.53 20.38 9.24
CA ASP A 43 -4.10 21.69 8.83
C ASP A 43 -5.62 21.70 8.69
N GLY A 44 -6.25 20.55 8.40
CA GLY A 44 -7.67 20.46 8.07
C GLY A 44 -8.57 20.17 9.26
N ALA A 45 -8.07 19.44 10.25
CA ALA A 45 -8.89 18.96 11.36
C ALA A 45 -9.27 20.04 12.38
N ALA A 46 -8.50 21.12 12.49
CA ALA A 46 -8.68 22.13 13.54
C ALA A 46 -10.04 22.85 13.47
N ALA A 47 -10.58 23.04 12.27
CA ALA A 47 -11.84 23.75 12.03
C ALA A 47 -13.10 22.87 12.18
N LEU A 48 -12.94 21.56 12.32
CA LEU A 48 -14.03 20.60 12.39
C LEU A 48 -14.45 20.31 13.83
N ASP A 49 -15.70 19.94 14.03
CA ASP A 49 -16.14 19.37 15.30
C ASP A 49 -15.68 17.90 15.43
N HIS A 50 -16.05 17.27 16.55
CA HIS A 50 -15.68 15.87 16.78
C HIS A 50 -16.31 14.91 15.77
N GLY A 51 -17.59 15.08 15.44
CA GLY A 51 -18.31 14.18 14.54
C GLY A 51 -17.82 14.29 13.10
N ASP A 52 -17.50 15.49 12.64
CA ASP A 52 -16.93 15.71 11.31
C ASP A 52 -15.53 15.11 11.17
N ARG A 53 -14.73 15.14 12.25
CA ARG A 53 -13.44 14.42 12.29
C ARG A 53 -13.63 12.92 12.20
N GLU A 54 -14.56 12.36 12.96
CA GLU A 54 -14.86 10.92 12.90
C GLU A 54 -15.33 10.51 11.51
N LYS A 55 -16.22 11.28 10.89
CA LYS A 55 -16.72 11.00 9.53
C LYS A 55 -15.62 11.02 8.48
N THR A 56 -14.68 11.95 8.59
CA THR A 56 -13.52 12.02 7.70
C THR A 56 -12.64 10.79 7.87
N LEU A 57 -12.32 10.40 9.12
CA LEU A 57 -11.54 9.21 9.42
C LEU A 57 -12.26 7.91 8.99
N GLU A 58 -13.57 7.83 9.17
CA GLU A 58 -14.37 6.69 8.73
C GLU A 58 -14.33 6.53 7.21
N THR A 59 -14.44 7.63 6.46
CA THR A 59 -14.47 7.59 4.99
C THR A 59 -13.07 7.37 4.42
N ASP A 60 -12.15 8.30 4.70
CA ASP A 60 -10.83 8.33 4.08
C ASP A 60 -9.90 7.29 4.69
N GLY A 61 -10.03 7.03 6.00
CA GLY A 61 -9.30 5.96 6.67
C GLY A 61 -9.71 4.58 6.19
N ARG A 62 -11.00 4.36 5.90
CA ARG A 62 -11.47 3.10 5.30
C ARG A 62 -10.90 2.90 3.89
N GLU A 63 -10.80 3.96 3.10
CA GLU A 63 -10.18 3.90 1.77
C GLU A 63 -8.67 3.61 1.83
N LEU A 64 -7.96 4.17 2.82
CA LEU A 64 -6.58 3.80 3.12
C LEU A 64 -6.47 2.29 3.45
N LEU A 65 -7.31 1.79 4.36
CA LEU A 65 -7.30 0.37 4.75
C LEU A 65 -7.64 -0.55 3.57
N ARG A 66 -8.62 -0.18 2.74
CA ARG A 66 -8.97 -0.91 1.51
C ARG A 66 -7.79 -0.99 0.55
N THR A 67 -7.16 0.15 0.27
CA THR A 67 -6.02 0.22 -0.66
C THR A 67 -4.83 -0.58 -0.11
N LEU A 68 -4.60 -0.54 1.20
CA LEU A 68 -3.54 -1.33 1.83
C LEU A 68 -3.79 -2.83 1.71
N LEU A 69 -5.03 -3.29 1.89
CA LEU A 69 -5.43 -4.69 1.68
C LEU A 69 -5.22 -5.12 0.21
N GLU A 70 -5.57 -4.28 -0.75
CA GLU A 70 -5.31 -4.56 -2.16
C GLU A 70 -3.81 -4.67 -2.45
N THR A 71 -3.01 -3.78 -1.87
CA THR A 71 -1.55 -3.82 -1.98
C THR A 71 -0.97 -5.12 -1.38
N THR A 72 -1.53 -5.67 -0.29
CA THR A 72 -1.02 -6.94 0.25
C THR A 72 -1.18 -8.08 -0.74
N PHE A 73 -2.33 -8.17 -1.41
CA PHE A 73 -2.55 -9.18 -2.44
C PHE A 73 -1.63 -8.98 -3.65
N ALA A 74 -1.38 -7.74 -4.05
CA ALA A 74 -0.45 -7.45 -5.15
C ALA A 74 1.00 -7.84 -4.79
N LEU A 75 1.42 -7.60 -3.55
CA LEU A 75 2.73 -7.99 -3.05
C LEU A 75 2.88 -9.51 -3.00
N ASP A 76 1.85 -10.24 -2.55
CA ASP A 76 1.86 -11.69 -2.53
C ASP A 76 1.91 -12.26 -3.95
N ALA A 77 1.09 -11.74 -4.87
CA ALA A 77 1.10 -12.13 -6.27
C ALA A 77 2.44 -11.85 -6.98
N ALA A 78 3.14 -10.77 -6.61
CA ALA A 78 4.47 -10.46 -7.15
C ALA A 78 5.55 -11.44 -6.64
N ARG A 79 5.38 -11.95 -5.41
CA ARG A 79 6.30 -12.92 -4.77
C ARG A 79 6.03 -14.35 -5.21
N GLU A 80 4.80 -14.66 -5.61
CA GLU A 80 4.49 -15.97 -6.18
C GLU A 80 5.31 -16.21 -7.44
N GLN A 81 6.11 -17.28 -7.42
CA GLN A 81 6.91 -17.70 -8.55
C GLN A 81 5.98 -17.98 -9.73
N ARG A 82 5.91 -17.06 -10.70
CA ARG A 82 5.18 -17.29 -11.96
C ARG A 82 5.76 -18.53 -12.64
N VAL A 83 5.10 -19.67 -12.47
CA VAL A 83 5.45 -20.91 -13.19
C VAL A 83 5.31 -20.60 -14.67
N SER A 84 6.44 -20.49 -15.38
CA SER A 84 6.49 -20.07 -16.77
C SER A 84 5.72 -20.99 -17.72
N HIS A 85 5.41 -22.21 -17.26
CA HIS A 85 4.69 -23.23 -18.00
C HIS A 85 3.71 -23.98 -17.10
N LEU A 86 2.42 -23.67 -17.23
CA LEU A 86 1.38 -24.55 -16.71
C LEU A 86 1.34 -25.78 -17.61
N VAL A 87 1.71 -26.95 -17.08
CA VAL A 87 1.53 -28.22 -17.76
C VAL A 87 0.24 -28.83 -17.25
N SER A 88 -0.74 -29.03 -18.14
CA SER A 88 -1.98 -29.70 -17.76
C SER A 88 -1.70 -31.15 -17.35
N ALA A 89 -2.65 -31.79 -16.65
CA ALA A 89 -2.54 -33.22 -16.31
C ALA A 89 -2.39 -34.14 -17.55
N ALA A 90 -2.74 -33.65 -18.74
CA ALA A 90 -2.54 -34.32 -20.03
C ALA A 90 -1.15 -34.05 -20.67
N GLY A 91 -0.23 -33.38 -19.96
CA GLY A 91 1.11 -33.06 -20.47
C GLY A 91 1.16 -31.88 -21.43
N ILE A 92 0.08 -31.11 -21.57
CA ILE A 92 0.01 -29.99 -22.51
C ILE A 92 0.64 -28.76 -21.87
N ARG A 93 1.68 -28.20 -22.53
CA ARG A 93 2.31 -26.94 -22.12
C ARG A 93 1.42 -25.77 -22.54
N HIS A 94 0.91 -25.04 -21.56
CA HIS A 94 0.25 -23.76 -21.79
C HIS A 94 1.27 -22.63 -21.59
N GLY A 95 1.53 -21.87 -22.66
CA GLY A 95 2.33 -20.65 -22.63
C GLY A 95 1.43 -19.44 -22.42
N GLY A 96 1.87 -18.54 -21.55
CA GLY A 96 1.09 -17.45 -20.96
C GLY A 96 0.40 -16.50 -21.95
N VAL A 97 -0.69 -15.92 -21.48
CA VAL A 97 -1.31 -14.71 -22.07
C VAL A 97 -0.46 -13.50 -21.69
#